data_AF-A0A7J5TZT8-F1
#
_entry.id   AF-A0A7J5TZT8-F1
#
_cell.length_a   1.000
_cell.length_b   1.000
_cell.length_c   1.000
_cell.angle_alpha   90.00
_cell.angle_beta   90.00
_cell.angle_gamma   90.00
#
_symmetry.space_group_name_H-M   'P 1'
#
loop_
_entity.id
_entity.type
_entity.pdbx_description
1 polymer ?
#
loop_
_entity_poly.entity_id
_entity_poly.type
_entity_poly.pdbx_seq_one_letter_code
_entity_poly.pdbx_strand_id
1 'polypeptide(L)'
;MPVPAPSRFLCLSLLTIALCSSYSFGQSQPSQDRFPTYDHIKPNPNEIYDYVNPDRSIPRQSKAVFNLFSYPEGTTTYKLNGQIYKSTEQAKRAFLQKGRQIEQFTVGKPDTDGKRLIEITYR
;
A
#
# COMPACT_ATOMS: atom_id res chain seq x y z
N MET A 1 59.05 23.01 -44.52
CA MET A 1 58.42 24.32 -44.24
C MET A 1 57.23 24.49 -45.16
N PRO A 2 56.04 24.82 -44.65
CA PRO A 2 55.04 25.50 -45.48
C PRO A 2 54.44 26.72 -44.76
N VAL A 3 54.47 27.87 -45.43
CA VAL A 3 53.79 29.11 -45.06
C VAL A 3 52.34 29.05 -45.53
N PRO A 4 51.33 29.35 -44.68
CA PRO A 4 50.00 29.71 -45.16
C PRO A 4 49.75 31.20 -44.90
N ALA A 5 49.82 32.05 -45.92
CA ALA A 5 48.74 32.43 -46.84
C ALA A 5 47.62 33.24 -46.12
N PRO A 6 47.41 34.53 -46.46
CA PRO A 6 46.47 35.44 -45.78
C PRO A 6 44.98 35.17 -46.10
N SER A 7 44.64 34.03 -46.71
CA SER A 7 43.25 33.61 -46.97
C SER A 7 42.45 33.35 -45.69
N ARG A 8 43.14 33.17 -44.55
CA ARG A 8 42.51 32.93 -43.25
C ARG A 8 41.73 34.15 -42.73
N PHE A 9 42.17 35.37 -43.03
CA PHE A 9 41.51 36.58 -42.55
C PHE A 9 40.21 36.89 -43.29
N LEU A 10 40.12 36.55 -44.57
CA LEU A 10 38.93 36.78 -45.39
C LEU A 10 37.81 35.77 -45.08
N CYS A 11 38.16 34.52 -44.75
CA CYS A 11 37.19 33.54 -44.27
C CYS A 11 36.65 33.87 -42.88
N LEU A 12 37.48 34.46 -41.99
CA LEU A 12 37.06 34.81 -40.63
C LEU A 12 36.02 35.94 -40.61
N SER A 13 36.14 36.94 -41.49
CA SER A 13 35.17 38.05 -41.55
C SER A 13 33.82 37.65 -42.16
N LEU A 14 33.79 36.68 -43.07
CA LEU A 14 32.54 36.11 -43.60
C LEU A 14 31.80 35.26 -42.57
N LEU A 15 32.53 34.56 -41.69
CA LEU A 15 31.94 33.74 -40.65
C LEU A 15 31.25 34.57 -39.56
N THR A 16 31.82 35.73 -39.20
CA THR A 16 31.25 36.59 -38.15
C THR A 16 29.94 37.25 -38.58
N ILE A 17 29.77 37.58 -39.86
CA ILE A 17 28.52 38.15 -40.38
C ILE A 17 27.40 37.09 -40.42
N ALA A 18 27.75 35.83 -40.75
CA ALA A 18 26.79 34.73 -40.78
C ALA A 18 26.27 34.34 -39.37
N LEU A 19 27.05 34.59 -38.32
CA LEU A 19 26.66 34.28 -36.93
C LEU A 19 25.71 35.31 -36.31
N CYS A 20 25.71 36.56 -36.79
CA CYS A 20 24.91 37.65 -36.21
C CYS A 20 23.48 37.77 -36.76
N SER A 21 23.10 36.98 -37.77
CA SER A 21 21.78 37.07 -38.43
C SER A 21 20.72 36.13 -37.84
N SER A 22 21.05 35.35 -36.82
CA SER A 22 20.11 34.40 -36.21
C SER A 22 19.34 35.03 -35.05
N TYR A 23 18.41 35.93 -35.34
CA TYR A 23 17.38 36.32 -34.38
C TYR A 23 16.28 35.26 -34.36
N SER A 24 16.42 34.29 -33.46
CA SER A 24 15.36 33.31 -33.20
C SER A 24 14.30 33.92 -32.29
N PHE A 25 13.15 34.30 -32.85
CA PHE A 25 11.95 34.59 -32.07
C PHE A 25 11.27 33.27 -31.71
N GLY A 26 11.45 32.82 -30.46
CA GLY A 26 10.72 31.68 -29.93
C GLY A 26 9.25 32.04 -29.73
N GLN A 27 8.37 31.50 -30.57
CA GLN A 27 6.93 31.61 -30.37
C GLN A 27 6.54 30.65 -29.23
N SER A 28 5.98 31.16 -28.13
CA SER A 28 5.47 30.31 -27.05
C SER A 28 4.32 29.46 -27.58
N GLN A 29 4.59 28.17 -27.84
CA GLN A 29 3.54 27.23 -28.17
C GLN A 29 2.68 27.06 -26.91
N PRO A 30 1.36 27.30 -26.96
CA PRO A 30 0.52 27.07 -25.80
C PRO A 30 0.65 25.58 -25.45
N SER A 31 1.17 25.29 -24.25
CA SER A 31 1.44 23.94 -23.80
C SER A 31 0.16 23.11 -23.91
N GLN A 32 0.20 22.08 -24.75
CA GLN A 32 -0.89 21.12 -24.89
C GLN A 32 -1.08 20.27 -23.61
N ASP A 33 -0.12 20.33 -22.67
CA ASP A 33 -0.19 19.80 -21.31
C ASP A 33 -0.97 20.70 -20.34
N ARG A 34 -2.14 21.20 -20.76
CA ARG A 34 -3.07 21.80 -19.79
C ARG A 34 -3.75 20.65 -19.05
N PHE A 35 -3.61 20.63 -17.72
CA PHE A 35 -4.39 19.73 -16.85
C PHE A 35 -5.86 19.76 -17.29
N PRO A 36 -6.51 18.59 -17.42
CA PRO A 36 -7.89 18.54 -17.89
C PRO A 36 -8.78 19.37 -16.98
N THR A 37 -9.65 20.19 -17.57
CA THR A 37 -10.66 20.92 -16.83
C THR A 37 -11.70 19.96 -16.28
N TYR A 38 -12.50 20.42 -15.31
CA TYR A 38 -13.57 19.62 -14.72
C TYR A 38 -14.50 19.02 -15.80
N ASP A 39 -14.78 19.76 -16.87
CA ASP A 39 -15.62 19.29 -17.99
C ASP A 39 -15.02 18.10 -18.76
N HIS A 40 -13.69 17.93 -18.75
CA HIS A 40 -13.02 16.81 -19.40
C HIS A 40 -12.93 15.54 -18.52
N ILE A 41 -13.06 15.68 -17.20
CA ILE A 41 -13.01 14.55 -16.24
C ILE A 41 -14.37 14.20 -15.65
N LYS A 42 -15.40 15.03 -15.90
CA LYS A 42 -16.74 14.75 -15.41
C LYS A 42 -17.27 13.51 -16.11
N PRO A 43 -17.69 12.47 -15.38
CA PRO A 43 -18.29 11.28 -15.98
C PRO A 43 -19.56 11.69 -16.75
N ASN A 44 -19.83 11.00 -17.86
CA ASN A 44 -21.06 11.23 -18.58
C ASN A 44 -22.26 10.98 -17.64
N PRO A 45 -23.37 11.75 -17.73
CA PRO A 45 -24.54 11.55 -16.87
C PRO A 45 -25.09 10.11 -16.90
N ASN A 46 -24.79 9.37 -17.98
CA ASN A 46 -25.22 8.00 -18.22
C ASN A 46 -24.13 6.95 -17.89
N GLU A 47 -23.02 7.35 -17.28
CA GLU A 47 -21.88 6.47 -16.96
C GLU A 47 -21.87 6.04 -15.48
N ILE A 48 -22.84 6.50 -14.69
CA ILE A 48 -23.06 6.01 -13.33
C ILE A 48 -23.73 4.64 -13.42
N TYR A 49 -22.92 3.60 -13.64
CA TYR A 49 -23.34 2.23 -13.41
C TYR A 49 -23.29 1.97 -11.91
N ASP A 50 -24.38 2.27 -11.22
CA ASP A 50 -24.61 1.71 -9.88
C ASP A 50 -24.76 0.21 -10.06
N TYR A 51 -23.67 -0.54 -9.88
CA TYR A 51 -23.71 -1.98 -9.75
C TYR A 51 -24.44 -2.32 -8.45
N VAL A 52 -25.78 -2.36 -8.52
CA VAL A 52 -26.62 -2.85 -7.46
C VAL A 52 -26.53 -4.36 -7.53
N ASN A 53 -25.71 -4.96 -6.64
CA ASN A 53 -25.68 -6.41 -6.49
C ASN A 53 -27.12 -6.90 -6.24
N PRO A 54 -27.75 -7.64 -7.17
CA PRO A 54 -29.16 -8.02 -7.06
C PRO A 54 -29.42 -8.91 -5.85
N ASP A 55 -28.39 -9.60 -5.34
CA ASP A 55 -28.50 -10.51 -4.21
C ASP A 55 -28.29 -9.84 -2.83
N ARG A 56 -27.86 -8.57 -2.78
CA ARG A 56 -27.48 -7.82 -1.55
C ARG A 56 -26.48 -8.51 -0.60
N SER A 57 -26.10 -9.76 -0.85
CA SER A 57 -25.15 -10.53 -0.06
C SER A 57 -23.86 -10.66 -0.84
N ILE A 58 -22.98 -9.68 -0.67
CA ILE A 58 -21.55 -9.97 -0.80
C ILE A 58 -21.19 -10.57 0.57
N PRO A 59 -21.00 -11.89 0.72
CA PRO A 59 -20.40 -12.40 1.94
C PRO A 59 -18.96 -11.86 1.97
N ARG A 60 -18.78 -10.72 2.61
CA ARG A 60 -17.47 -10.20 2.96
C ARG A 60 -16.94 -11.15 4.02
N GLN A 61 -16.32 -12.25 3.60
CA GLN A 61 -15.52 -13.09 4.48
C GLN A 61 -14.30 -12.25 4.87
N SER A 62 -14.48 -11.36 5.86
CA SER A 62 -13.35 -10.78 6.56
C SER A 62 -12.68 -11.93 7.31
N LYS A 63 -11.59 -12.44 6.72
CA LYS A 63 -10.72 -13.39 7.42
C LYS A 63 -10.00 -12.62 8.52
N ALA A 64 -10.66 -12.47 9.67
CA ALA A 64 -10.05 -11.91 10.84
C ALA A 64 -8.95 -12.88 11.30
N VAL A 65 -7.69 -12.47 11.16
CA VAL A 65 -6.54 -13.22 11.67
C VAL A 65 -6.48 -12.96 13.17
N PHE A 66 -7.11 -13.83 13.96
CA PHE A 66 -7.05 -13.77 15.41
C PHE A 66 -5.72 -14.39 15.88
N ASN A 67 -4.86 -13.57 16.47
CA ASN A 67 -3.68 -14.07 17.16
C ASN A 67 -4.05 -14.45 18.60
N LEU A 68 -4.24 -15.74 18.82
CA LEU A 68 -4.74 -16.27 20.11
C LEU A 68 -3.72 -16.18 21.24
N PHE A 69 -2.43 -16.06 20.91
CA PHE A 69 -1.32 -16.17 21.85
C PHE A 69 -0.43 -14.90 21.88
N SER A 70 -0.96 -13.75 21.47
CA SER A 70 -0.21 -12.48 21.45
C SER A 70 -0.16 -11.75 22.79
N TYR A 71 -0.75 -12.31 23.84
CA TYR A 71 -0.73 -11.68 25.16
C TYR A 71 0.66 -11.81 25.80
N PRO A 72 1.15 -10.78 26.52
CA PRO A 72 2.44 -10.85 27.20
C PRO A 72 2.50 -12.03 28.18
N GLU A 73 3.67 -12.63 28.32
CA GLU A 73 3.85 -13.72 29.28
C GLU A 73 3.54 -13.28 30.71
N GLY A 74 2.97 -14.19 31.49
CA GLY A 74 2.59 -13.93 32.88
C GLY A 74 1.30 -13.12 33.05
N THR A 75 0.70 -12.58 31.99
CA THR A 75 -0.53 -11.77 32.07
C THR A 75 -1.82 -12.56 31.79
N THR A 76 -1.69 -13.80 31.31
CA THR A 76 -2.82 -14.63 30.91
C THR A 76 -2.68 -16.06 31.40
N THR A 77 -3.82 -16.66 31.70
CA THR A 77 -3.98 -18.09 31.96
C THR A 77 -4.84 -18.65 30.83
N TYR A 78 -4.34 -19.66 30.12
CA TYR A 78 -5.08 -20.26 28.99
C TYR A 78 -5.85 -21.49 29.45
N LYS A 79 -7.09 -21.62 29.00
CA LYS A 79 -7.93 -22.80 29.18
C LYS A 79 -8.33 -23.32 27.80
N LEU A 80 -7.79 -24.47 27.40
CA LEU A 80 -8.00 -25.07 26.09
C LEU A 80 -8.81 -26.36 26.25
N ASN A 81 -10.01 -26.44 25.66
CA ASN A 81 -10.94 -27.58 25.82
C ASN A 81 -11.10 -28.05 27.28
N GLY A 82 -11.24 -27.10 28.21
CA GLY A 82 -11.36 -27.40 29.65
C GLY A 82 -10.03 -27.52 30.41
N GLN A 83 -8.90 -27.72 29.74
CA GLN A 83 -7.60 -27.91 30.37
C GLN A 83 -6.85 -26.59 30.56
N ILE A 84 -6.36 -26.33 31.77
CA ILE A 84 -5.65 -25.09 32.13
C ILE A 84 -4.15 -25.24 31.86
N TYR A 85 -3.57 -24.21 31.24
CA TYR A 85 -2.16 -24.06 30.93
C TYR A 85 -1.63 -22.78 31.57
N LYS A 86 -0.54 -22.91 32.35
CA LYS A 86 0.08 -21.80 33.08
C LYS A 86 1.05 -20.98 32.23
N SER A 87 1.48 -21.51 31.08
CA SER A 87 2.44 -20.89 30.18
C SER A 87 1.85 -20.81 28.77
N THR A 88 2.06 -19.66 28.12
CA THR A 88 1.68 -19.42 26.72
C THR A 88 2.29 -20.44 25.78
N GLU A 89 3.56 -20.80 25.97
CA GLU A 89 4.27 -21.78 25.14
C GLU A 89 3.66 -23.18 25.24
N GLN A 90 3.26 -23.59 26.44
CA GLN A 90 2.59 -24.89 26.64
C GLN A 90 1.21 -24.90 25.97
N ALA A 91 0.43 -23.82 26.13
CA ALA A 91 -0.87 -23.68 25.49
C ALA A 91 -0.75 -23.68 23.95
N LYS A 92 0.21 -22.93 23.42
CA LYS A 92 0.49 -22.83 21.98
C LYS A 92 0.89 -24.18 21.40
N ARG A 93 1.80 -24.93 22.04
CA ARG A 93 2.19 -26.28 21.61
C ARG A 93 1.00 -27.24 21.63
N ALA A 94 0.17 -27.18 22.67
CA ALA A 94 -1.02 -28.03 22.75
C ALA A 94 -2.05 -27.69 21.66
N PHE A 95 -2.19 -26.41 21.32
CA PHE A 95 -3.14 -25.94 20.30
C PHE A 95 -2.70 -26.22 18.86
N LEU A 96 -1.40 -26.05 18.54
CA LEU A 96 -0.86 -26.16 17.17
C LEU A 96 -0.82 -27.60 16.63
N GLN A 97 -1.20 -28.61 17.41
CA GLN A 97 -0.98 -30.01 17.06
C GLN A 97 -1.81 -30.58 15.88
N LYS A 98 -2.77 -29.86 15.29
CA LYS A 98 -3.43 -30.17 13.98
C LYS A 98 -4.67 -29.29 13.78
N GLY A 99 -4.89 -28.72 12.58
CA GLY A 99 -6.18 -28.39 11.96
C GLY A 99 -7.41 -27.98 12.82
N ARG A 100 -7.23 -27.33 13.97
CA ARG A 100 -8.32 -27.09 14.92
C ARG A 100 -9.22 -25.97 14.46
N GLN A 101 -10.52 -26.22 14.45
CA GLN A 101 -11.50 -25.16 14.24
C GLN A 101 -11.95 -24.65 15.61
N ILE A 102 -11.73 -23.35 15.84
CA ILE A 102 -12.22 -22.69 17.05
C ILE A 102 -13.74 -22.62 16.99
N GLU A 103 -14.39 -23.18 18.00
CA GLU A 103 -15.85 -23.11 18.18
C GLU A 103 -16.22 -21.95 19.10
N GLN A 104 -15.44 -21.73 20.15
CA GLN A 104 -15.69 -20.68 21.13
C GLN A 104 -14.37 -20.05 21.60
N PHE A 105 -14.38 -18.72 21.72
CA PHE A 105 -13.29 -17.93 22.27
C PHE A 105 -13.85 -16.92 23.28
N THR A 106 -13.37 -16.98 24.51
CA THR A 106 -13.82 -16.11 25.60
C THR A 106 -12.63 -15.47 26.29
N VAL A 107 -12.70 -14.15 26.51
CA VAL A 107 -11.71 -13.39 27.29
C VAL A 107 -12.39 -12.97 28.60
N GLY A 108 -11.96 -13.57 29.71
CA GLY A 108 -12.45 -13.26 31.04
C GLY A 108 -11.87 -11.96 31.60
N LYS A 109 -12.46 -11.52 32.72
CA LYS A 109 -11.91 -10.44 33.53
C LYS A 109 -10.59 -10.90 34.19
N PRO A 110 -9.69 -9.96 34.55
CA PRO A 110 -8.52 -10.29 35.36
C PRO A 110 -8.94 -10.93 36.69
N ASP A 111 -8.19 -11.94 37.12
CA ASP A 111 -8.31 -12.58 38.42
C ASP A 111 -7.63 -11.75 39.53
N THR A 112 -7.59 -12.29 40.75
CA THR A 112 -6.93 -11.66 41.91
C THR A 112 -5.43 -11.48 41.73
N ASP A 113 -4.80 -12.27 40.87
CA ASP A 113 -3.38 -12.18 40.54
C ASP A 113 -3.13 -11.23 39.36
N GLY A 114 -4.18 -10.57 38.85
CA GLY A 114 -4.14 -9.65 37.72
C GLY A 114 -4.09 -10.34 36.35
N LYS A 115 -4.27 -11.66 36.29
CA LYS A 115 -4.19 -12.45 35.05
C LYS A 115 -5.56 -12.62 34.40
N ARG A 116 -5.61 -12.52 33.07
CA ARG A 116 -6.85 -12.78 32.33
C ARG A 116 -6.98 -14.26 31.98
N LEU A 117 -8.17 -14.82 32.17
CA LEU A 117 -8.51 -16.15 31.68
C LEU A 117 -8.89 -16.08 30.19
N ILE A 118 -8.13 -16.75 29.34
CA ILE A 118 -8.44 -16.94 27.92
C ILE A 118 -8.97 -18.37 27.75
N GLU A 119 -10.25 -18.53 27.41
CA GLU A 119 -10.85 -19.83 27.17
C GLU A 119 -11.09 -20.06 25.67
N ILE A 120 -10.57 -21.18 25.17
CA ILE A 120 -10.65 -21.57 23.76
C ILE A 120 -11.20 -23.00 23.68
N THR A 121 -12.35 -23.14 23.05
CA THR A 121 -12.96 -24.43 22.71
C THR A 121 -12.81 -24.67 21.22
N TYR A 122 -12.38 -25.86 20.84
CA TYR A 122 -12.11 -26.23 19.46
C TYR A 122 -12.35 -27.72 19.20
N ARG A 123 -12.60 -28.03 17.92
CA ARG A 123 -12.73 -29.39 17.38
C ARG A 123 -11.60 -29.74 16.42
#